data_AF-F6K0S5-F1
#
_entry.id   AF-F6K0S5-F1
#
_cell.length_a   1.000
_cell.length_b   1.000
_cell.length_c   1.000
_cell.angle_alpha   90.00
_cell.angle_beta   90.00
_cell.angle_gamma   90.00
#
_symmetry.space_group_name_H-M   'P 1'
#
loop_
_entity.id
_entity.type
_entity.pdbx_description
1 polymer ?
#
loop_
_entity_poly.entity_id
_entity_poly.type
_entity_poly.pdbx_seq_one_letter_code
_entity_poly.pdbx_strand_id
1 'polypeptide(L)'
;IFEVKATAGDTHLGGEDFDNRLVEFCVQDFKRKNRGMDLTTNARALRRLRTQCERAKRTLSSSTQATIELDSLFEGIDYSVAVSRARFEELCADYFRATLAPVEKVLKDAGMDKRSVH
;
A
#
# COMPACT_ATOMS: atom_id res chain seq x y z
N ILE A 1 -34.29 -15.11 -2.46
CA ILE A 1 -33.51 -15.18 -3.71
C ILE A 1 -32.78 -13.85 -3.84
N PHE A 2 -31.47 -13.86 -4.07
CA PHE A 2 -30.66 -12.66 -4.28
C PHE A 2 -30.25 -12.60 -5.74
N GLU A 3 -30.34 -11.42 -6.35
CA GLU A 3 -29.96 -11.18 -7.74
C GLU A 3 -28.79 -10.20 -7.80
N VAL A 4 -27.73 -10.58 -8.52
CA VAL A 4 -26.57 -9.73 -8.77
C VAL A 4 -26.79 -9.02 -10.10
N LYS A 5 -26.92 -7.69 -10.08
CA LYS A 5 -27.17 -6.89 -11.29
C LYS A 5 -25.95 -6.75 -12.19
N ALA A 6 -24.77 -6.54 -11.62
CA ALA A 6 -23.50 -6.45 -12.32
C ALA A 6 -22.32 -6.65 -11.35
N THR A 7 -21.15 -7.01 -11.89
CA THR A 7 -19.89 -7.10 -11.15
C THR A 7 -18.75 -6.51 -11.98
N ALA A 8 -17.87 -5.76 -11.32
CA ALA A 8 -16.64 -5.25 -11.91
C ALA A 8 -15.56 -5.16 -10.82
N GLY A 9 -14.30 -5.28 -11.20
CA GLY A 9 -13.16 -5.22 -10.30
C GLY A 9 -11.85 -5.18 -11.07
N ASP A 10 -10.76 -4.91 -10.36
CA ASP A 10 -9.39 -5.02 -10.86
C ASP A 10 -8.70 -6.18 -10.15
N THR A 11 -8.35 -7.23 -10.89
CA THR A 11 -7.72 -8.43 -10.33
C THR A 11 -6.24 -8.23 -10.01
N HIS A 12 -5.66 -7.09 -10.40
CA HIS A 12 -4.25 -6.74 -10.20
C HIS A 12 -4.09 -5.56 -9.23
N LEU A 13 -5.14 -5.19 -8.50
CA LEU A 13 -5.09 -4.15 -7.49
C LEU A 13 -5.61 -4.66 -6.15
N GLY A 14 -4.69 -4.89 -5.21
CA GLY A 14 -4.97 -5.44 -3.90
C GLY A 14 -4.12 -4.84 -2.80
N GLY A 15 -4.32 -5.33 -1.57
CA GLY A 15 -3.62 -4.83 -0.39
C GLY A 15 -2.09 -4.97 -0.47
N GLU A 16 -1.59 -5.94 -1.23
CA GLU A 16 -0.17 -6.17 -1.42
C GLU A 16 0.50 -5.09 -2.28
N ASP A 17 -0.23 -4.47 -3.22
CA ASP A 17 0.30 -3.37 -4.04
C ASP A 17 0.61 -2.13 -3.18
N PHE A 18 -0.25 -1.86 -2.20
CA PHE A 18 -0.02 -0.83 -1.20
C PHE A 18 1.17 -1.16 -0.29
N ASP A 19 1.34 -2.43 0.09
CA ASP A 19 2.51 -2.87 0.85
C ASP A 19 3.80 -2.69 0.03
N ASN A 20 3.77 -3.06 -1.25
CA ASN A 20 4.88 -2.89 -2.18
C ASN A 20 5.31 -1.41 -2.29
N ARG A 21 4.35 -0.49 -2.33
CA ARG A 21 4.63 0.96 -2.40
C ARG A 21 5.35 1.48 -1.16
N LEU A 22 4.96 1.02 0.02
CA LEU A 22 5.65 1.33 1.29
C LEU A 22 7.04 0.68 1.36
N VAL A 23 7.17 -0.56 0.87
CA VAL A 23 8.47 -1.24 0.80
C VAL A 23 9.43 -0.49 -0.12
N GLU A 24 8.98 -0.10 -1.32
CA GLU A 24 9.79 0.67 -2.26
C GLU A 24 10.22 2.02 -1.67
N PHE A 25 9.29 2.74 -1.03
CA PHE A 25 9.62 3.96 -0.28
C PHE A 25 10.71 3.71 0.77
N CYS A 26 10.58 2.65 1.57
CA CYS A 26 11.56 2.32 2.61
C CYS A 26 12.92 1.89 2.05
N VAL A 27 12.94 1.15 0.94
CA VAL A 27 14.17 0.75 0.24
C VAL A 27 14.93 1.99 -0.23
N GLN A 28 14.24 2.94 -0.86
CA GLN A 28 14.86 4.18 -1.34
C GLN A 28 15.33 5.06 -0.17
N ASP A 29 14.54 5.15 0.92
CA ASP A 29 14.95 5.88 2.12
C ASP A 29 16.19 5.26 2.79
N PHE A 30 16.22 3.93 2.94
CA PHE A 30 17.37 3.22 3.47
C PHE A 30 18.62 3.45 2.61
N LYS A 31 18.49 3.30 1.29
CA LYS A 31 19.60 3.50 0.33
C LYS A 31 20.16 4.92 0.42
N ARG A 32 19.29 5.92 0.54
CA ARG A 32 19.68 7.32 0.74
C ARG A 32 20.40 7.55 2.07
N LYS A 33 19.90 6.98 3.17
CA LYS A 33 20.49 7.13 4.52
C LYS A 33 21.83 6.40 4.67
N ASN A 34 22.02 5.29 3.96
CA ASN A 34 23.14 4.37 4.15
C ASN A 34 24.10 4.32 2.95
N ARG A 35 24.46 5.49 2.40
CA ARG A 35 25.52 5.63 1.36
C ARG A 35 25.33 4.73 0.13
N GLY A 36 24.09 4.52 -0.30
CA GLY A 36 23.78 3.71 -1.48
C GLY A 36 23.69 2.20 -1.23
N MET A 37 23.76 1.74 0.03
CA MET A 37 23.58 0.32 0.38
C MET A 37 22.21 -0.18 -0.08
N ASP A 38 22.22 -1.28 -0.81
CA ASP A 38 21.03 -1.84 -1.46
C ASP A 38 20.53 -3.09 -0.74
N LEU A 39 19.54 -2.90 0.13
CA LEU A 39 18.94 -4.00 0.90
C LEU A 39 18.15 -4.98 0.04
N THR A 40 17.83 -4.63 -1.22
CA THR A 40 17.08 -5.53 -2.12
C THR A 40 17.87 -6.79 -2.48
N THR A 41 19.18 -6.75 -2.32
CA THR A 41 20.09 -7.89 -2.47
C THR A 41 19.89 -8.97 -1.40
N ASN A 42 19.21 -8.65 -0.29
CA ASN A 42 18.97 -9.57 0.82
C ASN A 42 17.47 -9.88 0.96
N ALA A 43 17.07 -11.06 0.48
CA ALA A 43 15.68 -11.53 0.53
C ALA A 43 15.12 -11.61 1.96
N ARG A 44 15.96 -11.93 2.96
CA ARG A 44 15.53 -11.97 4.38
C ARG A 44 15.23 -10.56 4.90
N ALA A 45 16.07 -9.58 4.57
CA ALA A 45 15.86 -8.19 4.92
C ALA A 45 14.57 -7.65 4.28
N LEU A 46 14.38 -7.89 2.98
CA LEU A 46 13.16 -7.51 2.25
C LEU A 46 11.90 -8.13 2.86
N ARG A 47 11.93 -9.42 3.22
CA ARG A 47 10.77 -10.08 3.84
C ARG A 47 10.42 -9.45 5.18
N ARG A 48 11.42 -9.16 6.03
CA ARG A 48 11.20 -8.48 7.32
C ARG A 48 10.63 -7.08 7.13
N LEU A 49 11.17 -6.33 6.16
CA LEU A 49 10.68 -4.99 5.82
C LEU A 49 9.22 -5.01 5.36
N ARG A 50 8.86 -5.95 4.48
CA ARG A 50 7.49 -6.14 4.00
C ARG A 50 6.51 -6.41 5.13
N THR A 51 6.85 -7.30 6.07
CA THR A 51 5.98 -7.56 7.24
C THR A 51 5.75 -6.31 8.09
N GLN A 52 6.77 -5.46 8.27
CA GLN A 52 6.57 -4.21 9.02
C GLN A 52 5.83 -3.14 8.21
N CYS A 53 6.02 -3.08 6.90
CA CYS A 53 5.25 -2.18 6.03
C CYS A 53 3.75 -2.54 6.05
N GLU A 54 3.40 -3.83 6.01
CA GLU A 54 2.01 -4.28 6.13
C GLU A 54 1.39 -3.87 7.47
N ARG A 55 2.15 -4.03 8.58
CA ARG A 55 1.72 -3.58 9.90
C ARG A 55 1.51 -2.06 9.94
N ALA A 56 2.45 -1.29 9.41
CA ALA A 56 2.34 0.16 9.34
C ALA A 56 1.14 0.60 8.49
N LYS A 57 0.89 -0.04 7.34
CA LYS A 57 -0.31 0.19 6.52
C LYS A 57 -1.58 0.00 7.34
N ARG A 58 -1.71 -1.12 8.07
CA ARG A 58 -2.86 -1.38 8.94
C ARG A 58 -3.03 -0.30 10.02
N THR A 59 -1.93 0.16 10.62
CA THR A 59 -1.95 1.26 11.59
C THR A 59 -2.39 2.58 10.95
N LEU A 60 -1.94 2.88 9.73
CA LEU A 60 -2.31 4.10 9.01
C LEU A 60 -3.80 4.14 8.62
N SER A 61 -4.47 2.99 8.52
CA SER A 61 -5.92 2.94 8.32
C SER A 61 -6.72 3.53 9.49
N SER A 62 -6.17 3.54 10.72
CA SER A 62 -6.83 4.10 11.90
C SER A 62 -6.12 5.33 12.48
N SER A 63 -4.81 5.45 12.28
CA SER A 63 -3.95 6.51 12.84
C SER A 63 -3.40 7.43 11.75
N THR A 64 -3.04 8.66 12.11
CA THR A 64 -2.47 9.66 11.17
C THR A 64 -0.98 9.46 10.91
N GLN A 65 -0.31 8.61 11.70
CA GLN A 65 1.11 8.30 11.59
C GLN A 65 1.37 6.85 12.03
N ALA A 66 2.40 6.24 11.46
CA ALA A 66 2.96 4.96 11.89
C ALA A 66 4.49 5.01 11.83
N THR A 67 5.15 4.24 12.69
CA THR A 67 6.61 4.09 12.67
C THR A 67 6.95 2.68 12.20
N ILE A 68 7.86 2.57 11.24
CA ILE A 68 8.45 1.32 10.76
C ILE A 68 9.82 1.22 11.39
N GLU A 69 10.02 0.21 12.23
CA GLU A 69 11.26 0.00 13.00
C GLU A 69 11.71 -1.46 12.92
N LEU A 70 12.99 -1.67 12.60
CA LEU A 70 13.63 -2.97 12.42
C LEU A 70 15.09 -2.93 12.90
N ASP A 71 15.39 -3.71 13.92
CA ASP A 71 16.77 -3.92 14.37
C ASP A 71 17.56 -4.77 13.36
N SER A 72 18.81 -4.40 13.11
CA SER A 72 19.73 -5.11 12.22
C SER A 72 19.06 -5.53 10.91
N LEU A 73 18.47 -4.57 10.20
CA LEU A 73 17.75 -4.81 8.95
C LEU A 73 18.69 -5.35 7.86
N PHE A 74 19.83 -4.70 7.66
CA PHE A 74 20.80 -5.03 6.61
C PHE A 74 22.22 -4.69 7.08
N GLU A 75 23.17 -5.61 6.96
CA GLU A 75 24.58 -5.44 7.40
C GLU A 75 24.72 -4.91 8.85
N GLY A 76 23.83 -5.35 9.75
CA GLY A 76 23.82 -4.91 11.15
C GLY A 76 23.28 -3.50 11.39
N ILE A 77 22.75 -2.84 10.36
CA ILE A 77 22.20 -1.48 10.45
C ILE A 77 20.73 -1.54 10.88
N ASP A 78 20.40 -0.84 11.96
CA ASP A 78 19.02 -0.61 12.39
C ASP A 78 18.31 0.36 11.44
N TYR A 79 17.01 0.14 11.23
CA TYR A 79 16.20 1.00 10.37
C TYR A 79 14.98 1.51 11.13
N SER A 80 14.78 2.83 11.10
CA SER A 80 13.61 3.49 11.65
C SER A 80 13.16 4.64 10.75
N VAL A 81 11.85 4.69 10.47
CA VAL A 81 11.20 5.79 9.75
C VAL A 81 9.77 5.99 10.24
N ALA A 82 9.38 7.25 10.43
CA ALA A 82 7.99 7.64 10.65
C ALA A 82 7.34 7.99 9.30
N VAL A 83 6.15 7.46 9.05
CA VAL A 83 5.35 7.71 7.84
C VAL A 83 3.99 8.25 8.27
N SER A 84 3.58 9.38 7.70
CA SER A 84 2.23 9.92 7.90
C SER A 84 1.23 9.30 6.93
N ARG A 85 -0.05 9.30 7.31
CA ARG A 85 -1.15 8.86 6.44
C ARG A 85 -1.17 9.65 5.13
N ALA A 86 -1.01 10.97 5.22
CA ALA A 86 -0.96 11.84 4.05
C ALA A 86 0.16 11.45 3.07
N ARG A 87 1.35 11.10 3.60
CA ARG A 87 2.47 10.64 2.75
C ARG A 87 2.17 9.30 2.10
N PHE A 88 1.57 8.37 2.85
CA PHE A 88 1.16 7.08 2.29
C PHE A 88 0.07 7.22 1.22
N GLU A 89 -0.89 8.12 1.43
CA GLU A 89 -1.94 8.43 0.46
C GLU A 89 -1.38 9.04 -0.83
N GLU A 90 -0.40 9.94 -0.72
CA GLU A 90 0.33 10.50 -1.85
C GLU A 90 1.07 9.41 -2.65
N LEU A 91 1.76 8.49 -1.97
CA LEU A 91 2.49 7.38 -2.60
C LEU A 91 1.58 6.44 -3.39
N CYS A 92 0.31 6.30 -2.97
CA CYS A 92 -0.65 5.35 -3.56
C CYS A 92 -1.78 6.07 -4.32
N ALA A 93 -1.61 7.35 -4.65
CA ALA A 93 -2.67 8.17 -5.23
C ALA A 93 -3.19 7.62 -6.56
N ASP A 94 -2.34 6.98 -7.35
CA ASP A 94 -2.69 6.29 -8.59
C ASP A 94 -3.60 5.08 -8.34
N TYR A 95 -3.29 4.27 -7.32
CA TYR A 95 -4.12 3.14 -6.92
C TYR A 95 -5.50 3.56 -6.43
N PHE A 96 -5.58 4.62 -5.62
CA PHE A 96 -6.89 5.13 -5.18
C PHE A 96 -7.74 5.61 -6.35
N ARG A 97 -7.15 6.29 -7.34
CA ARG A 97 -7.88 6.71 -8.55
C ARG A 97 -8.37 5.52 -9.37
N ALA A 98 -7.56 4.46 -9.48
CA ALA A 98 -7.93 3.26 -10.21
C ALA A 98 -9.17 2.56 -9.63
N THR A 99 -9.46 2.72 -8.34
CA THR A 99 -10.66 2.12 -7.71
C THR A 99 -11.98 2.70 -8.21
N LEU A 100 -11.99 3.90 -8.81
CA LEU A 100 -13.20 4.52 -9.34
C LEU A 100 -13.68 3.84 -10.65
N ALA A 101 -12.76 3.34 -11.47
CA ALA A 101 -13.12 2.76 -12.77
C ALA A 101 -14.04 1.52 -12.65
N PRO A 102 -13.79 0.56 -11.74
CA PRO A 102 -14.73 -0.53 -11.48
C PRO A 102 -16.11 -0.06 -10.98
N VAL A 103 -16.17 1.00 -10.17
CA VAL A 103 -17.42 1.57 -9.64
C VAL A 103 -18.25 2.18 -10.76
N GLU A 104 -17.62 2.93 -11.67
CA GLU A 104 -18.31 3.50 -12.83
C GLU A 104 -18.81 2.41 -13.77
N LYS A 105 -18.00 1.37 -14.00
CA LYS A 105 -18.37 0.23 -14.84
C LYS A 105 -19.57 -0.53 -14.27
N VAL A 106 -19.58 -0.84 -12.97
CA VAL A 106 -20.68 -1.62 -12.37
C VAL A 106 -22.00 -0.85 -12.39
N LEU A 107 -21.99 0.48 -12.20
CA LEU A 107 -23.19 1.30 -12.31
C LEU A 107 -23.73 1.33 -13.75
N LYS A 108 -22.84 1.46 -14.74
CA LYS A 108 -23.20 1.43 -16.16
C LYS A 108 -23.80 0.08 -16.56
N ASP A 109 -23.14 -1.01 -16.20
CA ASP A 109 -23.55 -2.38 -16.55
C ASP A 109 -24.88 -2.75 -15.84
N ALA A 110 -25.12 -2.21 -14.63
CA ALA A 110 -26.38 -2.37 -13.91
C ALA A 110 -27.50 -1.45 -14.40
N GLY A 111 -27.21 -0.48 -15.29
CA GLY A 111 -28.18 0.54 -15.72
C GLY A 111 -28.68 1.41 -14.57
N MET A 112 -27.86 1.66 -13.55
CA MET A 112 -28.24 2.37 -12.32
C MET A 112 -27.54 3.72 -12.19
N ASP A 113 -28.28 4.73 -11.73
CA ASP A 113 -27.68 6.00 -11.32
C ASP A 113 -27.08 5.88 -9.91
N LYS A 114 -25.98 6.59 -9.65
CA LYS A 114 -25.33 6.63 -8.32
C LYS A 114 -26.28 6.98 -7.18
N ARG A 115 -27.32 7.79 -7.41
CA ARG A 115 -28.33 8.19 -6.41
C ARG A 115 -29.31 7.07 -6.05
N SER A 116 -29.37 6.01 -6.86
CA SER A 116 -30.24 4.85 -6.63
C SER A 116 -29.59 3.77 -5.75
N VAL A 117 -28.35 3.98 -5.31
CA VAL A 117 -27.62 3.12 -4.38
C VAL A 117 -27.68 3.74 -2.98
N HIS A 118 -28.22 3.00 -2.00
CA HIS A 118 -28.40 3.41 -0.60
C HIS A 118 -27.37 2.74 0.32
#